data_AF-R4S7Q0-F1
#
_entry.id   AF-R4S7Q0-F1
#
_cell.length_a   1.000
_cell.length_b   1.000
_cell.length_c   1.000
_cell.angle_alpha   90.00
_cell.angle_beta   90.00
_cell.angle_gamma   90.00
#
_symmetry.space_group_name_H-M   'P 1'
#
loop_
_entity.id
_entity.type
_entity.pdbx_description
1 polymer ?
#
loop_
_entity_poly.entity_id
_entity_poly.type
_entity_poly.pdbx_seq_one_letter_code
_entity_poly.pdbx_strand_id
1 'polypeptide(L)'
;IDDVYDVYGTLDELELFTDAVERWEVSAMEQLPQYLKICFLALQNFANEAGFDTLKKHEVNSIPYLKKAWTELCKSYLLEARWYHSRYIPTLQEYIDNAWISVSTRLILVHAYFSITNSITKDTLECLQEYDNIIRWSAIILRLADDLGTSSYELKRGDVHKSIQCYM
;
A
#
# COMPACT_ATOMS: atom_id res chain seq x y z
N ILE A 1 6.90 5.18 -3.93
CA ILE A 1 6.35 3.84 -4.26
C ILE A 1 5.11 4.02 -5.10
N ASP A 2 4.16 4.87 -4.68
CA ASP A 2 3.05 5.34 -5.52
C ASP A 2 3.52 5.72 -6.95
N ASP A 3 4.45 6.70 -7.05
CA ASP A 3 5.08 7.11 -8.33
C ASP A 3 5.70 5.96 -9.15
N VAL A 4 6.19 4.91 -8.46
CA VAL A 4 6.74 3.73 -9.15
C VAL A 4 5.63 3.02 -9.90
N TYR A 5 4.44 2.89 -9.32
CA TYR A 5 3.32 2.16 -9.91
C TYR A 5 2.49 2.97 -10.90
N ASP A 6 2.29 4.28 -10.69
CA ASP A 6 1.39 5.10 -11.51
C ASP A 6 2.10 5.91 -12.61
N VAL A 7 3.43 6.10 -12.52
CA VAL A 7 4.19 6.93 -13.48
C VAL A 7 5.39 6.20 -14.10
N TYR A 8 6.24 5.56 -13.29
CA TYR A 8 7.58 5.15 -13.75
C TYR A 8 7.71 3.70 -14.23
N GLY A 9 7.14 2.76 -13.49
CA GLY A 9 7.34 1.33 -13.70
C GLY A 9 6.53 0.79 -14.87
N THR A 10 7.12 -0.14 -15.61
CA THR A 10 6.36 -0.95 -16.57
C THR A 10 5.59 -2.06 -15.87
N LEU A 11 4.48 -2.53 -16.45
CA LEU A 11 3.66 -3.56 -15.80
C LEU A 11 4.45 -4.81 -15.39
N ASP A 12 5.36 -5.30 -16.25
CA ASP A 12 6.22 -6.46 -15.94
C ASP A 12 7.15 -6.18 -14.74
N GLU A 13 7.72 -4.98 -14.65
CA GLU A 13 8.54 -4.56 -13.52
C GLU A 13 7.72 -4.45 -12.23
N LEU A 14 6.48 -3.96 -12.32
CA LEU A 14 5.57 -3.82 -11.17
C LEU A 14 5.12 -5.19 -10.64
N GLU A 15 4.93 -6.18 -11.51
CA GLU A 15 4.65 -7.56 -11.10
C GLU A 15 5.82 -8.13 -10.30
N LEU A 16 7.05 -7.99 -10.81
CA LEU A 16 8.26 -8.44 -10.10
C LEU A 16 8.46 -7.69 -8.78
N PHE A 17 8.22 -6.39 -8.74
CA PHE A 17 8.34 -5.59 -7.51
C PHE A 17 7.34 -6.02 -6.45
N THR A 18 6.07 -6.21 -6.85
CA THR A 18 5.00 -6.67 -5.95
C THR A 18 5.33 -8.05 -5.37
N ASP A 19 5.81 -8.97 -6.21
CA ASP A 19 6.25 -10.31 -5.83
C ASP A 19 7.47 -10.27 -4.88
N ALA A 20 8.43 -9.38 -5.11
CA ALA A 20 9.54 -9.17 -4.19
C ALA A 20 9.09 -8.68 -2.80
N VAL A 21 8.15 -7.73 -2.75
CA VAL A 21 7.53 -7.25 -1.50
C VAL A 21 6.72 -8.37 -0.83
N GLU A 22 6.03 -9.23 -1.57
CA GLU A 22 5.30 -10.36 -0.99
C GLU A 22 6.23 -11.41 -0.37
N ARG A 23 7.32 -11.77 -1.07
CA ARG A 23 8.34 -12.69 -0.54
C ARG A 23 9.05 -12.10 0.67
N TRP A 24 9.42 -10.82 0.61
CA TRP A 24 10.16 -10.10 1.66
C TRP A 24 11.54 -10.73 1.94
N GLU A 25 12.19 -11.21 0.87
CA GLU A 25 13.54 -11.77 0.92
C GLU A 25 14.49 -10.88 0.12
N VAL A 26 15.72 -10.69 0.62
CA VAL A 26 16.72 -9.85 -0.07
C VAL A 26 17.06 -10.40 -1.46
N SER A 27 17.08 -11.73 -1.62
CA SER A 27 17.29 -12.41 -2.91
C SER A 27 16.23 -12.08 -3.95
N ALA A 28 15.00 -11.74 -3.53
CA ALA A 28 13.92 -11.42 -4.46
C ALA A 28 14.21 -10.17 -5.31
N MET A 29 15.13 -9.30 -4.87
CA MET A 29 15.52 -8.10 -5.61
C MET A 29 16.44 -8.40 -6.81
N GLU A 30 17.01 -9.60 -6.93
CA GLU A 30 17.99 -9.91 -7.98
C GLU A 30 17.43 -9.71 -9.39
N GLN A 31 16.13 -10.00 -9.56
CA GLN A 31 15.39 -9.92 -10.81
C GLN A 31 14.89 -8.49 -11.14
N LEU A 32 14.98 -7.56 -10.20
CA LEU A 32 14.49 -6.19 -10.37
C LEU A 32 15.50 -5.32 -11.15
N PRO A 33 15.04 -4.29 -11.87
CA PRO A 33 15.92 -3.23 -12.37
C PRO A 33 16.55 -2.44 -11.21
N GLN A 34 17.68 -1.79 -11.45
CA GLN A 34 18.50 -1.16 -10.39
C GLN A 34 17.73 -0.18 -9.50
N TYR A 35 16.86 0.65 -10.08
CA TYR A 35 16.08 1.64 -9.32
C TYR A 35 15.08 0.97 -8.37
N LEU A 36 14.46 -0.14 -8.80
CA LEU A 36 13.55 -0.93 -7.96
C LEU A 36 14.27 -1.73 -6.89
N LYS A 37 15.52 -2.17 -7.13
CA LYS A 37 16.35 -2.76 -6.06
C LYS A 37 16.55 -1.79 -4.91
N ILE A 38 16.89 -0.54 -5.24
CA ILE A 38 17.09 0.52 -4.24
C ILE A 38 15.76 0.79 -3.50
N CYS A 39 14.66 0.91 -4.23
CA CYS A 39 13.34 1.16 -3.65
C CYS A 39 12.91 0.01 -2.71
N PHE A 40 13.05 -1.24 -3.15
CA PHE A 40 12.73 -2.43 -2.37
C PHE A 40 13.58 -2.51 -1.10
N LEU A 41 14.89 -2.34 -1.22
CA LEU A 41 15.80 -2.44 -0.09
C LEU A 41 15.55 -1.32 0.93
N ALA A 42 15.26 -0.10 0.48
CA ALA A 42 14.89 0.99 1.37
C ALA A 42 13.57 0.71 2.12
N LEU A 43 12.55 0.22 1.42
CA LEU A 43 11.26 -0.19 2.00
C LEU A 43 11.47 -1.28 3.07
N GLN A 44 12.18 -2.35 2.70
CA GLN A 44 12.40 -3.49 3.58
C GLN A 44 13.22 -3.09 4.81
N ASN A 45 14.29 -2.30 4.64
CA ASN A 45 15.10 -1.83 5.75
C ASN A 45 14.29 -0.95 6.72
N PHE A 46 13.52 0.01 6.19
CA PHE A 46 12.67 0.87 7.01
C PHE A 46 11.66 0.06 7.84
N ALA A 47 10.95 -0.87 7.20
CA ALA A 47 9.95 -1.68 7.89
C ALA A 47 10.57 -2.66 8.90
N ASN A 48 11.74 -3.24 8.59
CA ASN A 48 12.45 -4.12 9.52
C ASN A 48 13.05 -3.33 10.71
N GLU A 49 13.53 -2.11 10.49
CA GLU A 49 14.01 -1.21 11.55
C GLU A 49 12.86 -0.82 12.50
N ALA A 50 11.72 -0.40 11.96
CA ALA A 50 10.52 -0.13 12.76
C ALA A 50 10.07 -1.38 13.55
N GLY A 51 10.18 -2.56 12.94
CA GLY A 51 9.91 -3.84 13.59
C GLY A 51 10.88 -4.16 14.73
N PHE A 52 12.17 -3.89 14.52
CA PHE A 52 13.21 -4.06 15.53
C PHE A 52 13.00 -3.12 16.72
N ASP A 53 12.68 -1.85 16.48
CA ASP A 53 12.38 -0.88 17.54
C ASP A 53 11.16 -1.29 18.36
N THR A 54 10.12 -1.80 17.68
CA THR A 54 8.93 -2.33 18.36
C THR A 54 9.29 -3.53 19.24
N LEU A 55 10.08 -4.47 18.72
CA LEU A 55 10.53 -5.65 19.48
C LEU A 55 11.35 -5.23 20.71
N LYS A 56 12.25 -4.27 20.55
CA LYS A 56 13.09 -3.75 21.64
C LYS A 56 12.29 -3.06 22.74
N LYS A 57 11.24 -2.30 22.38
CA LYS A 57 10.45 -1.49 23.32
C LYS A 57 9.28 -2.25 23.94
N HIS A 58 8.65 -3.13 23.18
CA HIS A 58 7.37 -3.75 23.53
C HIS A 58 7.43 -5.28 23.56
N GLU A 59 8.57 -5.90 23.24
CA GLU A 59 8.74 -7.36 23.17
C GLU A 59 7.79 -8.05 22.18
N VAL A 60 7.28 -7.28 21.20
CA VAL A 60 6.38 -7.76 20.16
C VAL A 60 7.06 -7.66 18.79
N ASN A 61 7.07 -8.77 18.05
CA ASN A 61 7.51 -8.77 16.66
C ASN A 61 6.41 -8.20 15.74
N SER A 62 6.53 -6.94 15.33
CA SER A 62 5.58 -6.27 14.43
C SER A 62 5.91 -6.44 12.94
N ILE A 63 7.07 -7.01 12.58
CA ILE A 63 7.49 -7.21 11.18
C ILE A 63 6.43 -7.92 10.33
N PRO A 64 5.75 -8.99 10.80
CA PRO A 64 4.70 -9.65 10.01
C PRO A 64 3.52 -8.73 9.65
N TYR A 65 3.16 -7.82 10.55
CA TYR A 65 2.05 -6.88 10.35
C TYR A 65 2.44 -5.76 9.38
N LEU A 66 3.66 -5.21 9.54
CA LEU A 66 4.21 -4.22 8.63
C LEU A 66 4.39 -4.79 7.22
N LYS A 67 4.94 -6.00 7.11
CA LYS A 67 5.06 -6.75 5.85
C LYS A 67 3.68 -6.89 5.20
N LYS A 68 2.68 -7.39 5.92
CA LYS A 68 1.31 -7.56 5.39
C LYS A 68 0.75 -6.27 4.83
N ALA A 69 0.85 -5.16 5.59
CA ALA A 69 0.33 -3.86 5.17
C ALA A 69 1.05 -3.33 3.91
N TRP A 70 2.37 -3.49 3.80
CA TRP A 70 3.13 -3.13 2.60
C TRP A 70 2.75 -4.00 1.40
N THR A 71 2.61 -5.32 1.60
CA THR A 71 2.21 -6.25 0.53
C THR A 71 0.83 -5.91 -0.01
N GLU A 72 -0.15 -5.64 0.86
CA GLU A 72 -1.50 -5.26 0.44
C GLU A 72 -1.53 -3.93 -0.31
N LEU A 73 -0.75 -2.94 0.15
CA LEU A 73 -0.61 -1.67 -0.56
C LEU A 73 -0.05 -1.88 -1.97
N CYS A 74 1.07 -2.59 -2.11
CA CYS A 74 1.68 -2.89 -3.40
C CYS A 74 0.75 -3.68 -4.33
N LYS A 75 -0.03 -4.63 -3.79
CA LYS A 75 -1.06 -5.35 -4.57
C LYS A 75 -2.18 -4.44 -5.04
N SER A 76 -2.62 -3.51 -4.21
CA SER A 76 -3.66 -2.54 -4.59
C SER A 76 -3.18 -1.58 -5.68
N TYR A 77 -1.92 -1.13 -5.61
CA TYR A 77 -1.30 -0.35 -6.68
C TYR A 77 -1.13 -1.15 -7.97
N LEU A 78 -0.72 -2.42 -7.87
CA LEU A 78 -0.61 -3.30 -9.05
C LEU A 78 -1.96 -3.49 -9.75
N LEU A 79 -3.05 -3.60 -8.99
CA LEU A 79 -4.39 -3.72 -9.56
C LEU A 79 -4.79 -2.46 -10.34
N GLU A 80 -4.53 -1.26 -9.78
CA GLU A 80 -4.76 0.00 -10.47
C GLU A 80 -3.90 0.15 -11.73
N ALA A 81 -2.62 -0.22 -11.66
CA ALA A 81 -1.73 -0.25 -12.82
C ALA A 81 -2.26 -1.20 -13.92
N ARG A 82 -2.77 -2.38 -13.55
CA ARG A 82 -3.40 -3.32 -14.50
C ARG A 82 -4.65 -2.72 -15.14
N TRP A 83 -5.50 -2.04 -14.38
CA TRP A 83 -6.67 -1.34 -14.93
C TRP A 83 -6.25 -0.28 -15.94
N TYR A 84 -5.25 0.54 -15.60
CA TYR A 84 -4.71 1.56 -16.49
C TYR A 84 -4.17 0.96 -17.79
N HIS A 85 -3.27 -0.04 -17.71
CA HIS A 85 -2.65 -0.64 -18.88
C HIS A 85 -3.64 -1.41 -19.78
N SER A 86 -4.67 -2.02 -19.19
CA SER A 86 -5.74 -2.71 -19.95
C SER A 86 -6.83 -1.77 -20.45
N ARG A 87 -6.78 -0.48 -20.12
CA ARG A 87 -7.84 0.53 -20.36
C ARG A 87 -9.19 0.11 -19.77
N TYR A 88 -9.15 -0.68 -18.71
CA TYR A 88 -10.34 -1.09 -17.99
C TYR A 88 -10.81 0.06 -17.08
N ILE A 89 -12.11 0.33 -17.12
CA ILE A 89 -12.74 1.30 -16.23
C ILE A 89 -13.53 0.48 -15.21
N PRO A 90 -13.10 0.42 -13.93
CA PRO A 90 -13.84 -0.27 -12.90
C PRO A 90 -15.17 0.41 -12.61
N THR A 91 -16.15 -0.33 -12.10
CA THR A 91 -17.30 0.29 -11.45
C THR A 91 -16.86 1.08 -10.22
N LEU A 92 -17.64 2.07 -9.78
CA LEU A 92 -17.35 2.79 -8.53
C LEU A 92 -17.11 1.84 -7.35
N GLN A 93 -17.89 0.76 -7.25
CA GLN A 93 -17.75 -0.21 -6.15
C GLN A 93 -16.41 -0.97 -6.23
N GLU A 94 -16.05 -1.50 -7.41
CA GLU A 94 -14.77 -2.18 -7.63
C GLU A 94 -13.59 -1.24 -7.36
N TYR A 95 -13.69 0.00 -7.82
CA TYR A 95 -12.69 1.03 -7.55
C TYR A 95 -12.54 1.26 -6.06
N ILE A 96 -13.63 1.57 -5.34
CA ILE A 96 -13.58 1.89 -3.91
C ILE A 96 -13.04 0.72 -3.10
N ASP A 97 -13.42 -0.52 -3.41
CA ASP A 97 -12.95 -1.72 -2.70
C ASP A 97 -11.43 -1.93 -2.79
N ASN A 98 -10.77 -1.38 -3.83
CA ASN A 98 -9.31 -1.31 -3.92
C ASN A 98 -8.74 0.00 -3.37
N ALA A 99 -9.36 1.13 -3.70
CA ALA A 99 -8.80 2.46 -3.55
C ALA A 99 -8.68 2.90 -2.08
N TRP A 100 -9.49 2.33 -1.18
CA TRP A 100 -9.34 2.55 0.25
C TRP A 100 -8.04 1.91 0.80
N ILE A 101 -7.48 0.90 0.11
CA ILE A 101 -6.15 0.34 0.41
C ILE A 101 -5.06 1.18 -0.25
N SER A 102 -5.22 1.51 -1.54
CA SER A 102 -4.19 2.22 -2.33
C SER A 102 -3.89 3.63 -1.81
N VAL A 103 -4.82 4.25 -1.08
CA VAL A 103 -4.58 5.55 -0.41
C VAL A 103 -3.64 5.46 0.81
N SER A 104 -3.09 4.28 1.11
CA SER A 104 -2.07 4.03 2.14
C SER A 104 -2.47 4.29 3.60
N THR A 105 -3.70 4.72 3.89
CA THR A 105 -4.16 5.01 5.27
C THR A 105 -3.92 3.84 6.21
N ARG A 106 -4.24 2.61 5.79
CA ARG A 106 -3.99 1.40 6.58
C ARG A 106 -2.51 1.28 6.94
N LEU A 107 -1.61 1.41 5.97
CA LEU A 107 -0.17 1.31 6.19
C LEU A 107 0.28 2.34 7.24
N ILE A 108 -0.12 3.60 7.08
CA ILE A 108 0.23 4.69 7.99
C ILE A 108 -0.25 4.39 9.41
N LEU A 109 -1.50 3.94 9.56
CA LEU A 109 -2.08 3.63 10.87
C LEU A 109 -1.41 2.43 11.54
N VAL A 110 -1.04 1.38 10.79
CA VAL A 110 -0.31 0.23 11.33
C VAL A 110 1.07 0.65 11.85
N HIS A 111 1.81 1.46 11.09
CA HIS A 111 3.09 2.03 11.55
C HIS A 111 2.90 2.88 12.80
N ALA A 112 1.96 3.83 12.76
CA ALA A 112 1.68 4.73 13.87
C ALA A 112 1.28 3.97 15.15
N TYR A 113 0.48 2.91 15.02
CA TYR A 113 0.07 2.09 16.14
C TYR A 113 1.27 1.50 16.89
N PHE A 114 2.21 0.89 16.17
CA PHE A 114 3.40 0.28 16.79
C PHE A 114 4.38 1.31 17.35
N SER A 115 4.45 2.52 16.77
CA SER A 115 5.34 3.58 17.24
C SER A 115 4.81 4.31 18.48
N ILE A 116 3.49 4.55 18.56
CA ILE A 116 2.88 5.46 19.55
C ILE A 116 2.31 4.70 20.75
N THR A 117 1.78 3.50 20.55
CA THR A 117 1.00 2.81 21.59
C THR A 117 1.87 2.39 22.76
N ASN A 118 1.39 2.62 23.99
CA ASN A 118 2.13 2.27 25.20
C ASN A 118 2.04 0.79 25.56
N SER A 119 0.96 0.11 25.17
CA SER A 119 0.73 -1.32 25.43
C SER A 119 0.10 -1.98 24.21
N ILE A 120 0.77 -2.99 23.67
CA ILE A 120 0.26 -3.81 22.56
C ILE A 120 -0.44 -5.02 23.17
N THR A 121 -1.71 -5.23 22.83
CA THR A 121 -2.50 -6.37 23.32
C THR A 121 -2.82 -7.35 22.18
N LYS A 122 -3.14 -8.59 22.52
CA LYS A 122 -3.51 -9.60 21.50
C LYS A 122 -4.74 -9.16 20.70
N ASP A 123 -5.76 -8.64 21.37
CA ASP A 123 -7.00 -8.17 20.74
C ASP A 123 -6.72 -7.05 19.73
N THR A 124 -5.85 -6.09 20.09
CA THR A 124 -5.47 -5.02 19.16
C THR A 124 -4.68 -5.52 17.95
N LEU A 125 -3.86 -6.57 18.12
CA LEU A 125 -3.14 -7.19 17.00
C LEU A 125 -4.11 -7.92 16.05
N GLU A 126 -5.14 -8.57 16.60
CA GLU A 126 -6.24 -9.17 15.82
C GLU A 126 -7.00 -8.09 15.04
N CYS A 127 -7.35 -6.96 15.68
CA CYS A 127 -7.99 -5.81 15.01
C CYS A 127 -7.15 -5.20 13.87
N LEU A 128 -5.81 -5.24 13.93
CA LEU A 128 -4.97 -4.76 12.82
C LEU A 128 -4.94 -5.73 11.64
N GLN A 129 -5.14 -7.03 11.92
CA GLN A 129 -5.18 -8.06 10.90
C GLN A 129 -6.51 -8.11 10.17
N GLU A 130 -7.60 -7.97 10.93
CA GLU A 130 -8.95 -7.85 10.44
C GLU A 130 -9.19 -6.44 9.93
N TYR A 131 -9.99 -6.29 8.88
CA TYR A 131 -10.25 -5.02 8.23
C TYR A 131 -11.17 -4.15 9.09
N ASP A 132 -10.69 -3.68 10.24
CA ASP A 132 -11.53 -2.95 11.20
C ASP A 132 -12.20 -1.75 10.51
N ASN A 133 -13.49 -1.61 10.76
CA ASN A 133 -14.33 -0.56 10.19
C ASN A 133 -13.71 0.83 10.41
N ILE A 134 -13.04 1.08 11.54
CA ILE A 134 -12.41 2.36 11.83
C ILE A 134 -11.32 2.68 10.79
N ILE A 135 -10.47 1.70 10.47
CA ILE A 135 -9.41 1.86 9.47
C ILE A 135 -10.04 2.04 8.09
N ARG A 136 -11.01 1.19 7.74
CA ARG A 136 -11.67 1.24 6.42
C ARG A 136 -12.37 2.58 6.18
N TRP A 137 -13.19 3.05 7.13
CA TRP A 137 -13.93 4.30 6.97
C TRP A 137 -13.01 5.52 6.95
N SER A 138 -11.97 5.53 7.79
CA SER A 138 -10.95 6.60 7.76
C SER A 138 -10.26 6.67 6.39
N ALA A 139 -9.95 5.51 5.82
CA ALA A 139 -9.32 5.42 4.51
C ALA A 139 -10.26 5.82 3.36
N ILE A 140 -11.54 5.44 3.41
CA ILE A 140 -12.54 5.88 2.42
C ILE A 140 -12.69 7.40 2.45
N ILE A 141 -12.72 8.01 3.63
CA ILE A 141 -12.79 9.49 3.75
C ILE A 141 -11.55 10.12 3.11
N LEU A 142 -10.35 9.62 3.42
CA LEU A 142 -9.12 10.14 2.83
C LEU A 142 -9.12 9.97 1.30
N ARG A 143 -9.46 8.78 0.80
CA ARG A 143 -9.54 8.46 -0.64
C ARG A 143 -10.50 9.38 -1.37
N LEU A 144 -11.72 9.56 -0.87
CA LEU A 144 -12.70 10.43 -1.53
C LEU A 144 -12.28 11.91 -1.50
N ALA A 145 -11.65 12.36 -0.42
CA ALA A 145 -11.11 13.72 -0.34
C ALA A 145 -9.93 13.93 -1.30
N ASP A 146 -9.05 12.94 -1.42
CA ASP A 146 -7.92 12.91 -2.34
C ASP A 146 -8.41 12.98 -3.79
N ASP A 147 -9.27 12.06 -4.21
CA ASP A 147 -9.84 12.01 -5.56
C ASP A 147 -10.55 13.32 -5.95
N LEU A 148 -11.26 13.94 -5.00
CA LEU A 148 -11.91 15.23 -5.22
C LEU A 148 -10.90 16.34 -5.52
N GLY A 149 -9.73 16.28 -4.90
CA GLY A 149 -8.65 17.26 -5.08
C GLY A 149 -7.76 16.99 -6.28
N THR A 150 -7.54 15.73 -6.67
CA THR A 150 -6.46 15.35 -7.60
C THR A 150 -6.95 14.82 -8.95
N SER A 151 -8.15 14.23 -9.02
CA SER A 151 -8.61 13.45 -10.19
C SER A 151 -8.47 14.17 -11.53
N SER A 152 -8.75 15.48 -11.59
CA SER A 152 -8.69 16.26 -12.82
C SER A 152 -7.26 16.43 -13.37
N TYR A 153 -6.26 16.47 -12.50
CA TYR A 153 -4.85 16.56 -12.87
C TYR A 153 -4.30 15.17 -13.20
N GLU A 154 -4.65 14.19 -12.37
CA GLU A 154 -4.20 12.80 -12.53
C GLU A 154 -4.67 12.18 -13.84
N LEU A 155 -5.93 12.42 -14.21
CA LEU A 155 -6.45 11.95 -15.50
C LEU A 155 -5.71 12.57 -16.70
N LYS A 156 -5.24 13.83 -16.57
CA LYS A 156 -4.48 14.50 -17.64
C LYS A 156 -3.06 13.98 -17.78
N ARG A 157 -2.42 13.52 -16.70
CA ARG A 157 -1.07 12.91 -16.74
C ARG A 157 -1.08 11.45 -17.22
N GLY A 158 -2.25 10.79 -17.21
CA GLY A 158 -2.40 9.40 -17.63
C GLY A 158 -2.40 8.45 -16.43
N ASP A 159 -3.50 8.49 -15.69
CA ASP A 159 -3.74 7.66 -14.50
C ASP A 159 -5.09 6.93 -14.65
N VAL A 160 -5.36 5.95 -13.79
CA VAL A 160 -6.66 5.29 -13.70
C VAL A 160 -7.76 6.28 -13.33
N HIS A 161 -8.98 6.00 -13.79
CA HIS A 161 -10.17 6.75 -13.40
C HIS A 161 -10.33 6.70 -11.87
N LYS A 162 -10.58 7.86 -11.27
CA LYS A 162 -10.84 8.00 -9.83
C LYS A 162 -12.35 7.93 -9.54
N SER A 163 -12.75 8.05 -8.28
CA SER A 163 -14.15 7.87 -7.86
C SER A 163 -15.18 8.68 -8.68
N ILE A 164 -14.90 9.95 -8.98
CA ILE A 164 -15.80 10.81 -9.77
C ILE A 164 -16.04 10.20 -11.16
N GLN A 165 -14.99 9.78 -11.85
CA GLN A 165 -15.12 9.24 -13.20
C GLN A 165 -15.68 7.83 -13.22
N CYS A 166 -15.44 7.01 -12.20
CA CYS A 166 -16.03 5.68 -12.08
C CYS A 166 -17.55 5.72 -11.76
N TYR A 167 -18.04 6.87 -11.27
CA TYR A 167 -19.46 7.09 -10.99
C TYR A 167 -20.26 7.64 -12.18
N MET A 168 -19.60 8.43 -13.05
CA MET A 168 -20.21 9.06 -14.23
C MET A 168 -20.56 8.05 -15.33
#